data_AF-A0A2A4TCY8-F1
#
_entry.id   AF-A0A2A4TCY8-F1
#
_cell.length_a   1.000
_cell.length_b   1.000
_cell.length_c   1.000
_cell.angle_alpha   90.00
_cell.angle_beta   90.00
_cell.angle_gamma   90.00
#
_symmetry.space_group_name_H-M   'P 1'
#
loop_
_entity.id
_entity.type
_entity.pdbx_description
1 polymer ?
#
loop_
_entity_poly.entity_id
_entity_poly.type
_entity_poly.pdbx_seq_one_letter_code
_entity_poly.pdbx_strand_id
1 'polypeptide(L)'
;MTSPTDIDSLSHADLLAAHKRLLGIVNRPLIKDFIAAVVNEAAHQRDRWGAEHGASKNPEDWFWNVGYLSGKALAAFKAGDRDKALHHTVSSAALLAHWHEHISNTKDPTL
;
A
#
# COMPACT_ATOMS: atom_id res chain seq x y z
N MET A 1 -21.03 26.55 4.38
CA MET A 1 -21.71 25.24 4.54
C MET A 1 -21.84 24.64 3.15
N THR A 2 -21.04 23.63 2.83
CA THR A 2 -21.12 22.93 1.55
C THR A 2 -22.38 22.06 1.56
N SER A 3 -23.33 22.40 0.68
CA SER A 3 -24.54 21.61 0.41
C SER A 3 -24.17 20.15 0.13
N PRO A 4 -24.96 19.15 0.57
CA PRO A 4 -24.77 17.78 0.11
C PRO A 4 -24.91 17.79 -1.41
N THR A 5 -23.83 17.49 -2.11
CA THR A 5 -23.84 17.32 -3.57
C THR A 5 -24.79 16.16 -3.86
N ASP A 6 -25.85 16.42 -4.61
CA ASP A 6 -26.88 15.45 -4.97
C ASP A 6 -26.25 14.36 -5.88
N ILE A 7 -25.69 13.32 -5.26
CA ILE A 7 -24.96 12.24 -5.94
C ILE A 7 -25.86 11.56 -6.98
N ASP A 8 -27.17 11.58 -6.74
CA ASP A 8 -28.21 10.99 -7.59
C ASP A 8 -28.42 11.76 -8.91
N SER A 9 -27.88 12.98 -9.04
CA SER A 9 -27.96 13.80 -10.26
C SER A 9 -26.75 13.62 -11.20
N LEU A 10 -25.71 12.90 -10.76
CA LEU A 10 -24.48 12.71 -11.54
C LEU A 10 -24.69 11.65 -12.62
N SER A 11 -24.23 11.97 -13.84
CA SER A 11 -24.25 10.96 -14.91
C SER A 11 -23.28 9.82 -14.59
N HIS A 12 -23.48 8.65 -15.19
CA HIS A 12 -22.55 7.53 -15.05
C HIS A 12 -21.11 7.93 -15.47
N ALA A 13 -20.97 8.82 -16.45
CA ALA A 13 -19.68 9.34 -16.88
C ALA A 13 -19.03 10.22 -15.79
N ASP A 14 -19.80 11.05 -15.11
CA ASP A 14 -19.32 11.88 -14.00
C ASP A 14 -18.88 11.01 -12.81
N LEU A 15 -19.65 9.96 -12.52
CA LEU A 15 -19.30 8.99 -11.47
C LEU A 15 -18.02 8.23 -11.80
N LEU A 16 -17.83 7.78 -13.05
CA LEU A 16 -16.59 7.13 -13.49
C LEU A 16 -15.39 8.09 -13.45
N ALA A 17 -15.58 9.35 -13.85
CA ALA A 17 -14.52 10.36 -13.80
C ALA A 17 -14.12 10.68 -12.36
N ALA A 18 -15.10 10.84 -11.47
CA ALA A 18 -14.88 11.03 -10.04
C ALA A 18 -14.19 9.81 -9.41
N HIS A 19 -14.64 8.60 -9.73
CA HIS A 19 -14.03 7.35 -9.25
C HIS A 19 -12.57 7.23 -9.71
N LYS A 20 -12.29 7.47 -10.99
CA LYS A 20 -10.91 7.46 -11.53
C LYS A 20 -10.03 8.53 -10.88
N ARG A 21 -10.58 9.72 -10.62
CA ARG A 21 -9.88 10.82 -9.93
C ARG A 21 -9.57 10.44 -8.49
N LEU A 22 -10.54 9.89 -7.77
CA LEU A 22 -10.37 9.44 -6.39
C LEU A 22 -9.34 8.32 -6.31
N LEU A 23 -9.39 7.32 -7.20
CA LEU A 23 -8.36 6.29 -7.33
C LEU A 23 -6.98 6.90 -7.57
N GLY A 24 -6.86 7.91 -8.43
CA GLY A 24 -5.58 8.60 -8.68
C GLY A 24 -5.04 9.41 -7.48
N ILE A 25 -5.93 9.87 -6.60
CA ILE A 25 -5.55 10.57 -5.35
C ILE A 25 -5.15 9.56 -4.28
N VAL A 26 -5.95 8.51 -4.12
CA VAL A 26 -5.72 7.45 -3.11
C VAL A 26 -4.47 6.65 -3.43
N ASN A 27 -4.18 6.39 -4.71
CA ASN A 27 -2.98 5.66 -5.15
C ASN A 27 -1.75 6.57 -5.33
N ARG A 28 -1.80 7.83 -4.87
CA ARG A 28 -0.64 8.73 -4.95
C ARG A 28 0.35 8.37 -3.84
N PRO A 29 1.64 8.14 -4.15
CA PRO A 29 2.65 7.90 -3.14
C PRO A 29 2.76 9.10 -2.18
N LEU A 30 2.43 8.88 -0.92
CA LEU A 30 2.67 9.84 0.15
C LEU A 30 4.15 9.76 0.53
N ILE A 31 4.92 10.80 0.24
CA ILE A 31 6.38 10.80 0.47
C ILE A 31 6.83 11.75 1.59
N LYS A 32 5.89 12.51 2.19
CA LYS A 32 6.19 13.53 3.21
C LYS A 32 5.88 13.08 4.63
N ASP A 33 4.82 12.29 4.81
CA ASP A 33 4.46 11.67 6.09
C ASP A 33 4.62 10.17 5.95
N PHE A 34 5.74 9.66 6.47
CA PHE A 34 6.13 8.26 6.31
C PHE A 34 5.10 7.30 6.93
N ILE A 35 4.59 7.60 8.12
CA ILE A 35 3.65 6.69 8.80
C ILE A 35 2.31 6.68 8.10
N ALA A 36 1.77 7.85 7.75
CA ALA A 36 0.52 7.92 6.99
C ALA A 36 0.64 7.21 5.62
N ALA A 37 1.80 7.34 4.97
CA ALA A 37 2.09 6.66 3.71
C ALA A 37 2.10 5.13 3.86
N VAL A 38 2.72 4.61 4.92
CA VAL A 38 2.78 3.17 5.19
C VAL A 38 1.39 2.59 5.41
N VAL A 39 0.54 3.28 6.19
CA VAL A 39 -0.85 2.83 6.43
C VAL A 39 -1.65 2.81 5.12
N ASN A 40 -1.53 3.86 4.30
CA ASN A 40 -2.23 3.94 3.03
C ASN A 40 -1.74 2.88 2.03
N GLU A 41 -0.43 2.68 1.90
CA GLU A 41 0.17 1.68 1.02
C GLU A 41 -0.17 0.26 1.46
N ALA A 42 -0.22 -0.03 2.77
CA ALA A 42 -0.67 -1.32 3.29
C ALA A 42 -2.13 -1.60 2.92
N ALA A 43 -3.01 -0.59 3.04
CA ALA A 43 -4.40 -0.73 2.58
C ALA A 43 -4.47 -1.01 1.06
N HIS A 44 -3.68 -0.29 0.26
CA HIS A 44 -3.62 -0.49 -1.19
C HIS A 44 -3.06 -1.87 -1.57
N GLN A 45 -2.01 -2.37 -0.91
CA GLN A 45 -1.47 -3.72 -1.15
C GLN A 45 -2.50 -4.82 -0.82
N ARG A 46 -3.24 -4.67 0.29
CA ARG A 46 -4.31 -5.59 0.68
C ARG A 46 -5.48 -5.57 -0.32
N ASP A 47 -5.89 -4.39 -0.78
CA ASP A 47 -6.94 -4.25 -1.81
C ASP A 47 -6.50 -4.90 -3.14
N ARG A 48 -5.26 -4.65 -3.55
CA ARG A 48 -4.70 -5.14 -4.81
C ARG A 48 -4.50 -6.65 -4.88
N TRP A 49 -4.04 -7.26 -3.78
CA TRP A 49 -3.66 -8.68 -3.77
C TRP A 49 -4.61 -9.57 -2.97
N GLY A 50 -5.53 -8.99 -2.19
CA GLY A 50 -6.44 -9.71 -1.32
C GLY A 50 -5.80 -10.12 0.01
N ALA A 51 -6.62 -10.27 1.06
CA ALA A 51 -6.17 -10.66 2.39
C ALA A 51 -5.58 -12.08 2.45
N GLU A 52 -6.07 -12.98 1.59
CA GLU A 52 -5.61 -14.37 1.50
C GLU A 52 -4.18 -14.48 0.95
N HIS A 53 -3.72 -13.50 0.17
CA HIS A 53 -2.39 -13.51 -0.44
C HIS A 53 -1.24 -13.44 0.58
N GLY A 54 -1.50 -12.93 1.78
CA GLY A 54 -0.56 -12.99 2.90
C GLY A 54 -0.68 -14.26 3.75
N ALA A 55 -1.86 -14.89 3.78
CA ALA A 55 -2.17 -15.97 4.72
C ALA A 55 -1.40 -17.27 4.44
N SER A 56 -1.02 -17.52 3.18
CA SER A 56 -0.32 -18.74 2.76
C SER A 56 1.21 -18.58 2.63
N LYS A 57 1.77 -17.43 3.02
CA LYS A 57 3.21 -17.16 2.88
C LYS A 57 4.00 -17.85 4.00
N ASN A 58 5.07 -18.53 3.62
CA ASN A 58 6.06 -19.01 4.58
C ASN A 58 6.90 -17.85 5.13
N PRO A 59 7.56 -17.99 6.30
CA PRO A 59 8.44 -16.96 6.85
C PRO A 59 9.49 -16.43 5.85
N GLU A 60 10.05 -17.31 5.03
CA GLU A 60 11.05 -16.98 4.01
C GLU A 60 10.47 -16.10 2.89
N ASP A 61 9.20 -16.33 2.51
CA ASP A 61 8.52 -15.51 1.50
C ASP A 61 8.38 -14.06 1.95
N TRP A 62 8.10 -13.86 3.24
CA TRP A 62 8.06 -12.51 3.82
C TRP A 62 9.43 -11.85 3.81
N PHE A 63 10.47 -12.56 4.27
CA PHE A 63 11.85 -12.05 4.27
C PHE A 63 12.31 -11.63 2.87
N TRP A 64 12.12 -12.50 1.87
CA TRP A 64 12.57 -12.22 0.50
C TRP A 64 11.79 -11.07 -0.14
N ASN A 65 10.49 -10.96 0.12
CA ASN A 65 9.70 -9.84 -0.40
C ASN A 65 10.13 -8.50 0.21
N VAL A 66 10.42 -8.45 1.52
CA VAL A 66 10.96 -7.24 2.16
C VAL A 66 12.33 -6.88 1.59
N GLY A 67 13.20 -7.88 1.41
CA GLY A 67 14.52 -7.70 0.79
C GLY A 67 14.40 -7.16 -0.64
N TYR A 68 13.48 -7.71 -1.44
CA TYR A 68 13.25 -7.29 -2.82
C TYR A 68 12.76 -5.83 -2.91
N LEU A 69 11.76 -5.45 -2.11
CA LEU A 69 11.24 -4.06 -2.10
C LEU A 69 12.30 -3.07 -1.61
N SER A 70 13.06 -3.44 -0.57
CA SER A 70 14.12 -2.59 -0.01
C SER A 70 15.30 -2.46 -0.99
N GLY A 71 15.60 -3.53 -1.74
CA GLY A 71 16.56 -3.50 -2.84
C GLY A 71 16.15 -2.54 -3.96
N LYS A 72 14.85 -2.48 -4.30
CA LYS A 72 14.34 -1.48 -5.27
C LYS A 72 14.47 -0.05 -4.74
N ALA A 73 14.25 0.18 -3.45
CA ALA A 73 14.47 1.49 -2.83
C ALA A 73 15.94 1.91 -2.94
N LEU A 74 16.87 1.02 -2.59
CA LEU A 74 18.31 1.24 -2.72
C LEU A 74 18.71 1.55 -4.17
N ALA A 75 18.24 0.73 -5.12
CA ALA A 75 18.56 0.90 -6.53
C ALA A 75 18.06 2.25 -7.07
N ALA A 76 16.82 2.64 -6.74
CA ALA A 76 16.26 3.93 -7.14
C ALA A 76 17.04 5.11 -6.53
N PHE A 77 17.41 5.03 -5.25
CA PHE A 77 18.20 6.06 -4.60
C PHE A 77 19.57 6.24 -5.26
N LYS A 78 20.26 5.13 -5.55
CA LYS A 78 21.54 5.15 -6.27
C LYS A 78 21.44 5.72 -7.69
N ALA A 79 20.27 5.60 -8.31
CA ALA A 79 19.99 6.16 -9.63
C ALA A 79 19.57 7.64 -9.60
N GLY A 80 19.46 8.26 -8.42
CA GLY A 80 18.99 9.64 -8.26
C GLY A 80 17.46 9.81 -8.35
N ASP A 81 16.70 8.71 -8.44
CA ASP A 81 15.24 8.72 -8.46
C ASP A 81 14.69 8.73 -7.02
N ARG A 82 14.69 9.92 -6.42
CA ARG A 82 14.33 10.13 -5.01
C ARG A 82 12.88 9.73 -4.72
N ASP A 83 11.94 10.06 -5.59
CA ASP A 83 10.51 9.80 -5.35
C ASP A 83 10.24 8.29 -5.38
N LYS A 84 10.87 7.56 -6.31
CA LYS A 84 10.76 6.10 -6.38
C LYS A 84 11.47 5.41 -5.22
N ALA A 85 12.60 5.95 -4.76
CA ALA A 85 13.26 5.47 -3.55
C ALA A 85 12.35 5.59 -2.33
N LEU A 86 11.75 6.76 -2.11
CA LEU A 86 10.80 6.99 -1.00
C LEU A 86 9.58 6.08 -1.11
N HIS A 87 9.00 5.95 -2.30
CA HIS A 87 7.88 5.05 -2.54
C HIS A 87 8.23 3.60 -2.19
N HIS A 88 9.36 3.07 -2.63
CA HIS A 88 9.74 1.69 -2.32
C HIS A 88 10.11 1.48 -0.84
N THR A 89 10.67 2.49 -0.16
CA THR A 89 10.82 2.46 1.30
C THR A 89 9.47 2.33 2.01
N VAL A 90 8.46 3.07 1.56
CA VAL A 90 7.08 2.96 2.07
C VAL A 90 6.50 1.58 1.76
N SER A 91 6.64 1.07 0.53
CA SER A 91 6.15 -0.27 0.17
C SER A 91 6.78 -1.38 1.00
N SER A 92 8.08 -1.29 1.31
CA SER A 92 8.75 -2.24 2.21
C SER A 92 8.16 -2.23 3.62
N ALA A 93 7.91 -1.04 4.17
CA ALA A 93 7.33 -0.90 5.50
C ALA A 93 5.86 -1.34 5.56
N ALA A 94 5.08 -1.10 4.50
CA ALA A 94 3.73 -1.64 4.36
C ALA A 94 3.71 -3.17 4.38
N LEU A 95 4.66 -3.81 3.67
CA LEU A 95 4.81 -5.25 3.69
C LEU A 95 5.19 -5.79 5.08
N LEU A 96 6.06 -5.07 5.82
CA LEU A 96 6.38 -5.40 7.21
C LEU A 96 5.15 -5.31 8.12
N ALA A 97 4.23 -4.35 7.89
CA ALA A 97 2.98 -4.27 8.65
C ALA A 97 2.09 -5.49 8.40
N HIS A 98 1.98 -5.96 7.16
CA HIS A 98 1.27 -7.20 6.83
C HIS A 98 1.93 -8.44 7.44
N TRP A 99 3.25 -8.51 7.44
CA TRP A 99 3.97 -9.63 8.06
C TRP A 99 3.76 -9.65 9.57
N HIS A 100 3.85 -8.48 10.22
CA HIS A 100 3.54 -8.34 11.64
C HIS A 100 2.11 -8.81 11.95
N GLU A 101 1.13 -8.36 11.18
CA GLU A 101 -0.27 -8.79 11.31
C GLU A 101 -0.41 -10.32 11.14
N HIS A 102 0.26 -10.91 10.14
CA HIS A 102 0.27 -12.35 9.93
C HIS A 102 0.81 -13.09 11.16
N ILE A 103 1.98 -12.71 11.68
CA ILE A 103 2.55 -13.29 12.90
C ILE A 103 1.58 -13.13 14.09
N SER A 104 0.99 -11.94 14.25
CA SER A 104 0.09 -11.63 15.37
C SER A 104 -1.20 -12.45 15.35
N ASN A 105 -1.69 -12.78 14.14
CA ASN A 105 -2.95 -13.50 13.94
C ASN A 105 -2.77 -15.01 13.82
N THR A 106 -1.54 -15.50 13.64
CA THR A 106 -1.23 -16.93 13.69
C THR A 106 -1.49 -17.44 15.11
N LYS A 107 -2.59 -18.18 15.28
CA LYS A 107 -2.91 -18.88 16.53
C LYS A 107 -1.93 -20.05 16.66
N ASP A 108 -0.89 -19.83 17.46
CA ASP A 108 0.10 -20.82 17.91
C ASP A 108 1.20 -21.15 16.87
N PRO A 109 2.30 -20.37 16.81
CA PRO A 109 3.56 -20.90 16.33
C PRO A 109 4.21 -21.61 17.52
N THR A 110 4.66 -22.85 17.44
CA THR A 110 5.51 -23.42 18.50
C THR A 110 6.74 -22.54 18.73
N LEU A 111 6.62 -21.65 19.72
CA LEU A 111 7.57 -20.90 20.52
C LEU A 111 7.01 -20.89 21.94
#